data_AF-A0A1H9QYR5-F1
#
_entry.id   AF-A0A1H9QYR5-F1
#
_cell.length_a   1.000
_cell.length_b   1.000
_cell.length_c   1.000
_cell.angle_alpha   90.00
_cell.angle_beta   90.00
_cell.angle_gamma   90.00
#
_symmetry.space_group_name_H-M   'P 1'
#
loop_
_entity.id
_entity.type
_entity.pdbx_description
1 polymer ?
#
loop_
_entity_poly.entity_id
_entity_poly.type
_entity_poly.pdbx_seq_one_letter_code
_entity_poly.pdbx_strand_id
1 'polypeptide(L)'
;MITKRIFTVLAAIVMLAGAPYSLAETFRGEFCWQVFNQNNEPYWKYKFGVYEKEGGYFALFGSVDYENTLSAAHGNAILIGDSIKLTIVSSDREEGIEFWTETLAAKLSASTLSGTWNAIELVKRDGENDVFGSHQQGTINLVACQ
;
A
#
# COMPACT_ATOMS: atom_id res chain seq x y z
N MET A 1 4.21 50.51 26.06
CA MET A 1 3.62 49.14 26.19
C MET A 1 3.05 48.57 24.88
N ILE A 2 2.57 49.41 23.94
CA ILE A 2 1.95 48.96 22.68
C ILE A 2 2.97 48.36 21.69
N THR A 3 4.18 48.93 21.59
CA THR A 3 5.23 48.47 20.68
C THR A 3 5.72 47.05 20.94
N LYS A 4 5.84 46.62 22.20
CA LYS A 4 6.22 45.23 22.53
C LYS A 4 5.20 44.21 22.02
N ARG A 5 3.90 44.51 22.12
CA ARG A 5 2.82 43.60 21.66
C ARG A 5 2.84 43.44 20.14
N ILE A 6 3.10 44.52 19.40
CA ILE A 6 3.19 44.47 17.93
C ILE A 6 4.34 43.57 17.50
N PHE A 7 5.52 43.69 18.13
CA PHE A 7 6.66 42.82 17.81
C PHE A 7 6.40 41.34 18.13
N THR A 8 5.69 41.03 19.23
CA THR A 8 5.34 39.65 19.56
C THR A 8 4.37 39.05 18.54
N VAL A 9 3.38 39.83 18.10
CA VAL A 9 2.41 39.41 17.07
C VAL A 9 3.10 39.22 15.72
N LEU A 10 4.00 40.13 15.33
CA LEU A 10 4.73 40.02 14.07
C LEU A 10 5.66 38.80 14.05
N ALA A 11 6.36 38.52 15.16
CA ALA A 11 7.19 37.33 15.30
C ALA A 11 6.37 36.03 15.27
N ALA A 12 5.17 36.02 15.87
CA ALA A 12 4.25 34.88 15.79
C ALA A 12 3.74 34.64 14.35
N ILE A 13 3.42 35.70 13.61
CA ILE A 13 2.98 35.60 12.21
C ILE A 13 4.11 35.08 11.31
N VAL A 14 5.36 35.53 11.52
CA VAL A 14 6.52 35.03 10.76
C VAL A 14 6.82 33.56 11.07
N MET A 15 6.66 33.12 12.33
CA MET A 15 6.81 31.70 12.68
C MET A 15 5.69 30.83 12.11
N LEU A 16 4.45 31.35 11.98
CA LEU A 16 3.34 30.65 11.35
C LEU A 16 3.46 30.61 9.81
N ALA A 17 4.01 31.66 9.19
CA ALA A 17 4.24 31.72 7.74
C ALA A 17 5.49 30.94 7.30
N GLY A 18 6.43 30.67 8.21
CA GLY A 18 7.63 29.87 7.97
C GLY A 18 7.46 28.39 8.29
N ALA A 19 6.26 27.93 8.65
CA ALA A 19 5.97 26.49 8.71
C ALA A 19 6.25 25.94 7.29
N PRO A 20 7.28 25.09 7.12
CA PRO A 20 7.55 24.52 5.81
C PRO A 20 6.26 23.83 5.36
N TYR A 21 5.92 23.99 4.08
CA TYR A 21 4.93 23.14 3.42
C TYR A 21 5.16 21.73 3.93
N SER A 22 4.24 21.27 4.77
CA SER A 22 4.39 19.99 5.43
C SER A 22 4.70 18.97 4.35
N LEU A 23 5.62 18.06 4.67
CA LEU A 23 5.87 16.77 4.03
C LEU A 23 4.59 15.89 4.11
N ALA A 24 3.43 16.47 3.86
CA ALA A 24 2.14 15.84 3.85
C ALA A 24 2.07 15.08 2.53
N GLU A 25 2.04 13.76 2.65
CA GLU A 25 1.82 12.89 1.52
C GLU A 25 0.52 13.34 0.81
N THR A 26 0.57 13.51 -0.52
CA THR A 26 -0.57 13.98 -1.29
C THR A 26 -1.47 12.80 -1.63
N PHE A 27 -2.68 12.77 -1.08
CA PHE A 27 -3.64 11.72 -1.39
C PHE A 27 -4.05 11.76 -2.88
N ARG A 28 -3.85 10.64 -3.59
CA ARG A 28 -4.14 10.49 -5.03
C ARG A 28 -5.46 9.78 -5.30
N GLY A 29 -6.07 9.18 -4.28
CA GLY A 29 -7.33 8.46 -4.38
C GLY A 29 -7.24 7.03 -3.87
N GLU A 30 -8.37 6.34 -3.97
CA GLU A 30 -8.47 4.92 -3.68
C GLU A 30 -8.32 4.10 -4.96
N PHE A 31 -7.53 3.04 -4.89
CA PHE A 31 -7.24 2.16 -6.01
C PHE A 31 -7.41 0.71 -5.57
N CYS A 32 -8.01 -0.09 -6.45
CA CYS A 32 -8.27 -1.49 -6.18
C CYS A 32 -7.59 -2.37 -7.22
N TRP A 33 -6.95 -3.44 -6.76
CA TRP A 33 -6.26 -4.39 -7.61
C TRP A 33 -6.77 -5.80 -7.36
N GLN A 34 -7.08 -6.51 -8.44
CA GLN A 34 -7.36 -7.95 -8.38
C GLN A 34 -6.08 -8.72 -8.72
N VAL A 35 -5.70 -9.64 -7.84
CA VAL A 35 -4.59 -10.57 -8.05
C VAL A 35 -5.12 -11.83 -8.71
N PHE A 36 -4.38 -12.29 -9.73
CA PHE A 36 -4.63 -13.54 -10.46
C PHE A 36 -3.38 -14.40 -10.43
N ASN A 37 -3.58 -15.72 -10.30
CA ASN A 37 -2.51 -16.70 -10.38
C ASN A 37 -2.06 -16.96 -11.84
N GLN A 38 -1.12 -17.88 -12.03
CA GLN A 38 -0.62 -18.24 -13.37
C GLN A 38 -1.67 -18.88 -14.27
N ASN A 39 -2.72 -19.47 -13.70
CA ASN A 39 -3.85 -20.06 -14.41
C ASN A 39 -4.96 -19.04 -14.69
N ASN A 40 -4.74 -17.75 -14.36
CA ASN A 40 -5.71 -16.66 -14.49
C ASN A 40 -6.96 -16.84 -13.61
N GLU A 41 -6.83 -17.58 -12.51
CA GLU A 41 -7.85 -17.67 -11.47
C GLU A 41 -7.65 -16.53 -10.46
N PRO A 42 -8.73 -15.88 -9.99
CA PRO A 42 -8.62 -14.83 -9.00
C PRO A 42 -8.15 -15.41 -7.66
N TYR A 43 -7.22 -14.72 -7.01
CA TYR A 43 -6.81 -14.99 -5.63
C TYR A 43 -7.44 -13.95 -4.70
N TRP A 44 -6.68 -12.96 -4.25
CA TRP A 44 -7.14 -11.90 -3.36
C TRP A 44 -7.26 -10.56 -4.07
N LYS A 45 -7.93 -9.62 -3.40
CA LYS A 45 -8.15 -8.26 -3.90
C LYS A 45 -7.59 -7.25 -2.92
N TYR A 46 -6.87 -6.24 -3.40
CA TYR A 46 -6.43 -5.12 -2.57
C TYR A 46 -7.30 -3.90 -2.77
N LYS A 47 -7.44 -3.12 -1.71
CA LYS A 47 -7.99 -1.75 -1.73
C LYS A 47 -7.04 -0.85 -0.95
N PHE A 48 -6.44 0.12 -1.62
CA PHE A 48 -5.49 1.05 -1.00
C PHE A 48 -5.90 2.50 -1.20
N GLY A 49 -5.77 3.30 -0.15
CA GLY A 49 -5.51 4.72 -0.30
C GLY A 49 -4.07 4.93 -0.76
N VAL A 50 -3.89 5.70 -1.82
CA VAL A 50 -2.57 5.97 -2.43
C VAL A 50 -2.13 7.38 -2.09
N TYR A 51 -0.95 7.52 -1.52
CA TYR A 51 -0.41 8.79 -1.05
C TYR A 51 0.94 9.06 -1.72
N GLU A 52 1.02 10.11 -2.54
CA GLU A 52 2.24 10.53 -3.21
C GLU A 52 3.20 11.23 -2.25
N LYS A 53 4.46 10.82 -2.30
CA LYS A 53 5.61 11.41 -1.62
C LYS A 53 6.52 12.09 -2.64
N GLU A 54 7.47 12.89 -2.16
CA GLU A 54 8.48 13.50 -3.03
C GLU A 54 9.25 12.44 -3.84
N GLY A 55 9.62 12.78 -5.07
CA GLY A 55 10.47 11.94 -5.91
C GLY A 55 9.78 10.76 -6.60
N GLY A 56 8.44 10.77 -6.72
CA GLY A 56 7.69 9.70 -7.41
C GLY A 56 7.53 8.42 -6.59
N TYR A 57 7.66 8.53 -5.26
CA TYR A 57 7.37 7.48 -4.31
C TYR A 57 5.91 7.58 -3.86
N PHE A 58 5.30 6.45 -3.53
CA PHE A 58 3.92 6.37 -3.05
C PHE A 58 3.86 5.45 -1.84
N ALA A 59 3.13 5.86 -0.81
CA ALA A 59 2.72 4.98 0.28
C ALA A 59 1.31 4.45 0.01
N LEU A 60 1.08 3.21 0.42
CA LEU A 60 -0.17 2.49 0.23
C LEU A 60 -0.64 2.00 1.59
N PHE A 61 -1.87 2.37 1.95
CA PHE A 61 -2.50 1.95 3.20
C PHE A 61 -3.91 1.48 2.92
N GLY A 62 -4.28 0.31 3.43
CA GLY A 62 -5.61 -0.23 3.18
C GLY A 62 -5.75 -1.68 3.58
N SER A 63 -6.38 -2.47 2.72
CA SER A 63 -6.78 -3.83 3.04
C SER A 63 -6.53 -4.81 1.90
N VAL A 64 -6.44 -6.07 2.30
CA VAL A 64 -6.57 -7.23 1.43
C VAL A 64 -7.88 -7.93 1.76
N ASP A 65 -8.59 -8.37 0.72
CA ASP A 65 -9.72 -9.30 0.79
C ASP A 65 -9.20 -10.66 0.31
N TYR A 66 -8.96 -11.55 1.27
CA TYR A 66 -8.51 -12.91 1.06
C TYR A 66 -9.65 -13.83 1.54
N GLU A 67 -10.16 -14.71 0.67
CA GLU A 67 -11.26 -15.63 0.99
C GLU A 67 -12.53 -15.01 1.63
N ASN A 68 -12.83 -13.73 1.33
CA ASN A 68 -13.91 -12.92 1.92
C ASN A 68 -13.63 -12.44 3.36
N THR A 69 -12.38 -12.52 3.81
CA THR A 69 -11.88 -11.92 5.03
C THR A 69 -11.12 -10.64 4.70
N LEU A 70 -11.48 -9.55 5.38
CA LEU A 70 -10.81 -8.26 5.24
C LEU A 70 -9.69 -8.13 6.27
N SER A 71 -8.47 -8.00 5.78
CA SER A 71 -7.30 -7.83 6.61
C SER A 71 -6.46 -6.62 6.23
N ALA A 72 -5.64 -6.16 7.18
CA ALA A 72 -4.81 -4.99 6.96
C ALA A 72 -3.70 -5.29 5.95
N ALA A 73 -3.51 -4.39 5.00
CA ALA A 73 -2.41 -4.44 4.06
C ALA A 73 -1.77 -3.06 3.94
N HIS A 74 -0.47 -3.03 3.67
CA HIS A 74 0.24 -1.80 3.36
C HIS A 74 1.33 -2.06 2.35
N GLY A 75 1.85 -0.99 1.77
CA GLY A 75 2.87 -1.12 0.76
C GLY A 75 3.49 0.20 0.35
N ASN A 76 4.35 0.10 -0.65
CA ASN A 76 4.95 1.25 -1.30
C ASN A 76 4.94 1.03 -2.81
N ALA A 77 4.87 2.12 -3.56
CA ALA A 77 5.13 2.09 -4.99
C ALA A 77 6.18 3.15 -5.35
N ILE A 78 6.91 2.93 -6.44
CA ILE A 78 7.83 3.90 -7.02
C ILE A 78 7.65 3.93 -8.53
N LEU A 79 7.51 5.13 -9.09
CA LEU A 79 7.50 5.35 -10.54
C LEU A 79 8.94 5.33 -11.06
N ILE A 80 9.23 4.42 -12.00
CA ILE A 80 10.53 4.24 -12.65
C ILE A 80 10.30 4.24 -14.16
N GLY A 81 10.51 5.40 -14.79
CA GLY A 81 10.18 5.61 -16.21
C GLY A 81 8.69 5.35 -16.46
N ASP A 82 8.38 4.48 -17.41
CA ASP A 82 7.00 4.12 -17.79
C ASP A 82 6.43 2.95 -16.96
N SER A 83 7.11 2.57 -15.88
CA SER A 83 6.72 1.44 -15.03
C SER A 83 6.62 1.84 -13.57
N ILE A 84 5.76 1.14 -12.83
CA ILE A 84 5.64 1.28 -11.39
C ILE A 84 6.13 -0.01 -10.75
N LYS A 85 7.09 0.10 -9.83
CA LYS A 85 7.45 -1.01 -8.94
C LYS A 85 6.61 -0.89 -7.68
N LEU A 86 5.83 -1.92 -7.40
CA LEU A 86 4.91 -2.01 -6.27
C LEU A 86 5.40 -3.09 -5.31
N THR A 87 5.37 -2.83 -4.02
CA THR A 87 5.61 -3.83 -2.96
C THR A 87 4.51 -3.76 -1.93
N ILE A 88 3.90 -4.89 -1.61
CA ILE A 88 2.81 -5.01 -0.63
C ILE A 88 3.21 -6.03 0.42
N VAL A 89 2.89 -5.72 1.67
CA VAL A 89 2.93 -6.65 2.78
C VAL A 89 1.53 -6.75 3.33
N SER A 90 1.05 -7.98 3.47
CA SER A 90 -0.22 -8.25 4.12
C SER A 90 -0.09 -9.44 5.05
N SER A 91 -0.98 -9.49 6.02
CA SER A 91 -1.06 -10.58 6.98
C SER A 91 -2.50 -10.72 7.42
N ASP A 92 -2.95 -11.96 7.55
CA ASP A 92 -4.28 -12.28 8.02
C ASP A 92 -4.24 -13.44 9.01
N ARG A 93 -5.34 -13.60 9.75
CA ARG A 93 -5.66 -14.76 10.55
C ARG A 93 -7.09 -15.17 10.24
N GLU A 94 -7.26 -16.44 9.88
CA GLU A 94 -8.56 -16.99 9.50
C GLU A 94 -8.88 -18.24 10.32
N GLU A 95 -10.13 -18.72 10.25
CA GLU A 95 -10.51 -19.98 10.88
C GLU A 95 -9.74 -21.15 10.24
N GLY A 96 -8.93 -21.86 11.04
CA GLY A 96 -8.06 -22.93 10.54
C GLY A 96 -6.68 -22.45 10.09
N ILE A 97 -6.42 -21.14 10.06
CA ILE A 97 -5.12 -20.54 9.72
C ILE A 97 -4.67 -19.62 10.86
N GLU A 98 -3.67 -20.07 11.62
CA GLU A 98 -3.10 -19.30 12.72
C GLU A 98 -2.50 -17.96 12.23
N PHE A 99 -1.76 -18.02 11.12
CA PHE A 99 -1.39 -16.83 10.36
C PHE A 99 -1.15 -17.17 8.89
N TRP A 100 -1.53 -16.22 8.04
CA TRP A 100 -1.10 -16.09 6.66
C TRP A 100 -0.36 -14.76 6.52
N THR A 101 0.79 -14.75 5.86
CA THR A 101 1.48 -13.50 5.53
C THR A 101 2.13 -13.61 4.17
N GLU A 102 2.14 -12.49 3.45
CA GLU A 102 2.80 -12.40 2.16
C GLU A 102 3.66 -11.14 2.04
N THR A 103 4.67 -11.25 1.19
CA THR A 103 5.37 -10.10 0.62
C THR A 103 5.29 -10.20 -0.89
N LEU A 104 4.46 -9.33 -1.48
CA LEU A 104 4.23 -9.25 -2.91
C LEU A 104 5.09 -8.13 -3.52
N ALA A 105 5.72 -8.42 -4.65
CA ALA A 105 6.40 -7.44 -5.49
C ALA A 105 5.85 -7.49 -6.92
N ALA A 106 5.44 -6.34 -7.46
CA ALA A 106 4.87 -6.24 -8.80
C ALA A 106 5.56 -5.17 -9.65
N LYS A 107 5.52 -5.39 -10.96
CA LYS A 107 5.88 -4.40 -11.98
C LYS A 107 4.63 -4.08 -12.79
N LEU A 108 4.16 -2.85 -12.70
CA LEU A 108 2.97 -2.37 -13.39
C LEU A 108 3.35 -1.43 -14.54
N SER A 109 2.49 -1.36 -15.54
CA SER A 109 2.48 -0.25 -16.51
C SER A 109 1.93 1.01 -15.86
N ALA A 110 2.57 2.16 -16.05
CA ALA A 110 2.07 3.43 -15.52
C ALA A 110 0.74 3.89 -16.15
N SER A 111 0.43 3.44 -17.37
CA SER A 111 -0.80 3.86 -18.09
C SER A 111 -2.04 3.05 -17.72
N THR A 112 -1.87 1.80 -17.25
CA THR A 112 -2.98 0.91 -16.91
C THR A 112 -3.02 0.55 -15.43
N LEU A 113 -1.92 0.75 -14.71
CA LEU A 113 -1.72 0.29 -13.33
C LEU A 113 -1.89 -1.22 -13.17
N SER A 114 -1.66 -1.97 -14.26
CA SER A 114 -1.72 -3.44 -14.29
C SER A 114 -0.37 -4.02 -14.72
N GLY A 115 -0.09 -5.27 -14.34
CA GLY A 115 1.15 -5.94 -14.71
C GLY A 115 1.32 -7.31 -14.08
N THR A 116 2.57 -7.68 -13.80
CA THR A 116 2.92 -8.99 -13.22
C THR A 116 3.45 -8.85 -11.81
N TRP A 117 3.29 -9.91 -11.01
CA TRP A 117 3.72 -9.96 -9.61
C TRP A 117 4.38 -11.30 -9.29
N ASN A 118 5.18 -11.27 -8.23
CA ASN A 118 5.66 -12.45 -7.51
C ASN A 118 5.45 -12.22 -6.01
N ALA A 119 5.14 -13.25 -5.24
CA ALA A 119 5.05 -13.16 -3.80
C ALA A 119 5.71 -14.36 -3.12
N ILE A 120 6.21 -14.10 -1.92
CA ILE A 120 6.55 -15.15 -0.96
C ILE A 120 5.47 -15.13 0.10
N GLU A 121 4.87 -16.29 0.33
CA GLU A 121 3.84 -16.53 1.32
C GLU A 121 4.40 -17.40 2.44
N LEU A 122 3.97 -17.13 3.67
CA LEU A 122 4.18 -18.00 4.82
C LEU A 122 2.82 -18.27 5.48
N VAL A 123 2.51 -19.55 5.67
CA VAL A 123 1.24 -20.00 6.28
C VAL A 123 1.53 -20.94 7.43
N LYS A 124 0.84 -20.74 8.54
CA LYS A 124 0.76 -21.70 9.63
C LYS A 124 -0.71 -22.02 9.90
N ARG A 125 -1.09 -23.30 9.80
CA ARG A 125 -2.45 -23.74 10.10
C ARG A 125 -2.61 -24.03 11.59
N ASP A 126 -3.84 -23.92 12.07
CA ASP A 126 -4.16 -24.19 13.46
C ASP A 126 -3.79 -25.63 13.85
N GLY A 127 -2.99 -25.78 14.90
CA GLY A 127 -2.55 -27.09 15.41
C GLY A 127 -1.42 -27.75 14.63
N GLU A 128 -0.93 -27.13 13.54
CA GLU A 128 0.29 -27.55 12.85
C GLU A 128 1.53 -26.90 13.49
N ASN A 129 2.62 -27.66 13.60
CA ASN A 129 3.89 -27.15 14.16
C ASN A 129 4.75 -26.46 13.09
N ASP A 130 4.54 -26.80 11.83
CA ASP A 130 5.35 -26.34 10.71
C ASP A 130 4.78 -25.06 10.09
N VAL A 131 5.67 -24.21 9.60
CA VAL A 131 5.32 -23.05 8.77
C VAL A 131 5.63 -23.40 7.33
N PHE A 132 4.62 -23.30 6.46
CA PHE A 132 4.73 -23.58 5.04
C PHE A 132 5.08 -22.31 4.29
N GLY A 133 6.14 -22.35 3.49
CA GLY A 133 6.51 -21.27 2.58
C GLY A 133 6.12 -21.63 1.15
N SER A 134 5.52 -20.68 0.43
CA SER A 134 5.23 -20.83 -0.99
C SER A 134 5.73 -19.63 -1.78
N HIS A 135 6.17 -19.87 -3.03
CA HIS A 135 6.47 -18.80 -3.97
C HIS A 135 5.41 -18.83 -5.06
N GLN A 136 4.74 -17.71 -5.24
CA GLN A 136 3.64 -17.57 -6.19
C GLN A 136 3.93 -16.43 -7.16
N GLN A 137 3.30 -16.49 -8.33
CA GLN A 137 3.40 -15.44 -9.34
C GLN A 137 2.16 -15.40 -10.22
N GLY A 138 1.97 -14.29 -10.92
CA GLY A 138 0.84 -14.14 -11.84
C GLY A 138 0.67 -12.71 -12.34
N THR A 139 -0.58 -12.31 -12.53
CA THR A 139 -0.94 -10.94 -12.97
C THR A 139 -1.74 -10.20 -11.91
N ILE A 140 -1.60 -8.88 -11.91
CA ILE A 140 -2.30 -7.98 -11.01
C ILE A 140 -2.90 -6.86 -11.86
N ASN A 141 -4.21 -6.67 -11.74
CA ASN A 141 -4.95 -5.78 -12.64
C ASN A 141 -5.71 -4.74 -11.83
N LEU A 142 -5.65 -3.48 -12.27
CA LEU A 142 -6.51 -2.43 -11.72
C LEU A 142 -7.97 -2.77 -12.03
N VAL A 143 -8.82 -2.66 -11.01
CA VAL A 143 -10.27 -2.88 -11.10
C VAL A 143 -11.01 -1.75 -10.37
N ALA A 144 -12.32 -1.63 -10.61
CA ALA A 144 -13.14 -0.71 -9.85
C ALA A 144 -13.18 -1.13 -8.36
N CYS A 145 -13.07 -0.13 -7.48
CA CYS A 145 -13.35 -0.34 -6.06
C CYS A 145 -14.85 -0.57 -5.87
N GLN A 146 -15.18 -1.60 -5.11
CA GLN A 146 -16.54 -1.92 -4.67
C GLN A 146 -16.72 -1.46 -3.22
#